data_AF-A0A1X6Z6T3-F1
#
_entry.id   AF-A0A1X6Z6T3-F1
#
_cell.length_a   1.000
_cell.length_b   1.000
_cell.length_c   1.000
_cell.angle_alpha   90.00
_cell.angle_beta   90.00
_cell.angle_gamma   90.00
#
_symmetry.space_group_name_H-M   'P 1'
#
loop_
_entity.id
_entity.type
_entity.pdbx_description
1 polymer ?
#
loop_
_entity_poly.entity_id
_entity_poly.type
_entity_poly.pdbx_seq_one_letter_code
_entity_poly.pdbx_strand_id
1 'polypeptide(L)'
;MKGRIAVVGGNGPSLARIASGRVLSGDMVFRTNNFFFEPQYFLGRRVDMAVMAGDPRVAPFMFETLWRCRKDYELAAWTSHNPAVIRAGRRRFKSLFRPMNYRDAHIERAVRSLMARYDRKPMTGTYAVLMAHGMGVNRIVLAGFDMYGGGQRYIYRPGPQCRALMGQDLGHRGTDERLHAPDLDRAILEALMQRGDVSLWRASNQTMLDDLLPLAPQRDGAVCAATPRKAPTDWALRSGFYDIRMLRALRHLRGWAGYLDKMRGRQC
;
A
#
# COMPACT_ATOMS: atom_id res chain seq x y z
N MET A 1 -14.94 -14.37 -12.08
CA MET A 1 -14.24 -14.40 -10.77
C MET A 1 -15.15 -14.64 -9.57
N LYS A 2 -16.47 -14.85 -9.76
CA LYS A 2 -17.42 -15.14 -8.67
C LYS A 2 -16.91 -16.33 -7.82
N GLY A 3 -16.79 -16.15 -6.50
CA GLY A 3 -16.36 -17.20 -5.57
C GLY A 3 -14.86 -17.23 -5.25
N ARG A 4 -14.00 -16.50 -5.97
CA ARG A 4 -12.59 -16.33 -5.58
C ARG A 4 -12.46 -15.36 -4.42
N ILE A 5 -11.64 -15.72 -3.44
CA ILE A 5 -11.26 -14.84 -2.32
C ILE A 5 -9.96 -14.12 -2.69
N ALA A 6 -9.89 -12.83 -2.40
CA ALA A 6 -8.65 -12.08 -2.45
C ALA A 6 -8.17 -11.73 -1.04
N VAL A 7 -6.87 -11.80 -0.83
CA VAL A 7 -6.20 -11.19 0.31
C VAL A 7 -5.52 -9.90 -0.15
N VAL A 8 -5.82 -8.80 0.54
CA VAL A 8 -5.16 -7.51 0.33
C VAL A 8 -4.16 -7.31 1.46
N GLY A 9 -2.88 -7.43 1.12
CA GLY A 9 -1.74 -7.26 2.01
C GLY A 9 -1.25 -5.81 2.02
N GLY A 10 -1.58 -5.10 3.10
CA GLY A 10 -0.85 -3.92 3.54
C GLY A 10 0.57 -4.27 4.01
N ASN A 11 1.27 -3.27 4.54
CA ASN A 11 2.63 -3.43 5.06
C ASN A 11 2.72 -3.26 6.57
N GLY A 12 1.59 -3.15 7.26
CA GLY A 12 1.55 -2.95 8.71
C GLY A 12 1.94 -4.20 9.51
N PRO A 13 2.32 -4.05 10.79
CA PRO A 13 2.73 -5.17 11.64
C PRO A 13 1.73 -6.33 11.76
N SER A 14 0.42 -6.10 11.63
CA SER A 14 -0.56 -7.19 11.71
C SER A 14 -0.46 -8.21 10.57
N LEU A 15 0.33 -7.93 9.53
CA LEU A 15 0.63 -8.89 8.46
C LEU A 15 1.34 -10.15 9.00
N ALA A 16 2.16 -10.01 10.05
CA ALA A 16 2.86 -11.13 10.68
C ALA A 16 1.98 -11.92 11.67
N ARG A 17 0.73 -11.49 11.89
CA ARG A 17 -0.19 -12.05 12.89
C ARG A 17 -1.46 -12.61 12.25
N ILE A 18 -1.40 -13.01 10.98
CA ILE A 18 -2.52 -13.65 10.27
C ILE A 18 -2.90 -14.92 11.02
N ALA A 19 -4.17 -15.02 11.43
CA ALA A 19 -4.66 -16.21 12.10
C ALA A 19 -4.74 -17.39 11.10
N SER A 20 -4.40 -18.59 11.58
CA SER A 20 -4.37 -19.80 10.75
C SER A 20 -5.72 -20.08 10.08
N GLY A 21 -5.70 -20.55 8.83
CA GLY A 21 -6.89 -20.86 8.04
C GLY A 21 -7.73 -19.66 7.58
N ARG A 22 -7.31 -18.42 7.90
CA ARG A 22 -8.02 -17.20 7.48
C ARG A 22 -7.60 -16.73 6.09
N VAL A 23 -6.33 -16.99 5.73
CA VAL A 23 -5.76 -16.77 4.40
C VAL A 23 -5.15 -18.09 3.92
N LEU A 24 -5.49 -18.49 2.69
CA LEU A 24 -5.02 -19.72 2.07
C LEU A 24 -4.09 -19.41 0.89
N SER A 25 -3.18 -20.32 0.57
CA SER A 25 -2.24 -20.17 -0.56
C SER A 25 -2.92 -20.08 -1.93
N GLY A 26 -4.18 -20.51 -2.02
CA GLY A 26 -5.03 -20.40 -3.20
C GLY A 26 -5.63 -19.00 -3.42
N ASP A 27 -5.66 -18.13 -2.42
CA ASP A 27 -6.32 -16.82 -2.50
C ASP A 27 -5.57 -15.84 -3.41
N MET A 28 -6.29 -14.99 -4.15
CA MET A 28 -5.65 -13.95 -4.96
C MET A 28 -4.90 -12.96 -4.07
N VAL A 29 -3.62 -12.73 -4.34
CA VAL A 29 -2.75 -11.90 -3.50
C VAL A 29 -2.57 -10.52 -4.08
N PHE A 30 -3.08 -9.52 -3.38
CA PHE A 30 -2.84 -8.10 -3.66
C PHE A 30 -1.80 -7.58 -2.68
N ARG A 31 -0.75 -6.92 -3.17
CA ARG A 31 0.29 -6.30 -2.32
C ARG A 31 0.39 -4.82 -2.62
N THR A 32 0.86 -4.03 -1.66
CA THR A 32 0.94 -2.57 -1.80
C THR A 32 2.35 -2.02 -1.65
N ASN A 33 2.70 -1.04 -2.48
CA ASN A 33 3.94 -0.25 -2.39
C ASN A 33 5.20 -1.10 -2.14
N ASN A 34 5.87 -0.89 -1.00
CA ASN A 34 7.16 -1.50 -0.65
C ASN A 34 7.01 -2.88 0.02
N PHE A 35 6.01 -3.68 -0.37
CA PHE A 35 5.82 -5.03 0.17
C PHE A 35 7.08 -5.89 0.08
N PHE A 36 7.92 -5.64 -0.93
CA PHE A 36 9.18 -6.32 -1.14
C PHE A 36 10.26 -6.03 -0.09
N PHE A 37 10.01 -5.18 0.92
CA PHE A 37 10.86 -5.04 2.10
C PHE A 37 10.52 -5.99 3.25
N GLU A 38 9.45 -6.79 3.13
CA GLU A 38 9.09 -7.74 4.18
C GLU A 38 10.21 -8.76 4.46
N PRO A 39 10.48 -9.07 5.74
CA PRO A 39 11.52 -10.03 6.12
C PRO A 39 11.14 -11.49 5.84
N GLN A 40 9.86 -11.76 5.61
CA GLN A 40 9.32 -13.09 5.34
C GLN A 40 8.24 -13.00 4.26
N TYR A 41 8.06 -14.05 3.46
CA TYR A 41 6.95 -14.15 2.52
C TYR A 41 5.64 -14.46 3.26
N PHE A 42 5.08 -13.50 4.00
CA PHE A 42 3.88 -13.70 4.83
C PHE A 42 2.66 -14.15 4.02
N LEU A 43 2.56 -13.71 2.77
CA LEU A 43 1.50 -14.09 1.82
C LEU A 43 2.03 -14.93 0.65
N GLY A 44 3.22 -15.53 0.81
CA GLY A 44 3.89 -16.25 -0.26
C GLY A 44 4.53 -15.34 -1.33
N ARG A 45 5.07 -15.97 -2.38
CA ARG A 45 5.81 -15.31 -3.47
C ARG A 45 4.90 -14.82 -4.61
N ARG A 46 3.70 -15.38 -4.74
CA ARG A 46 2.72 -14.99 -5.77
C ARG A 46 2.16 -13.61 -5.44
N VAL A 47 2.15 -12.72 -6.42
CA VAL A 47 1.49 -11.42 -6.34
C VAL A 47 0.63 -11.26 -7.59
N ASP A 48 -0.65 -11.54 -7.44
CA ASP A 48 -1.64 -11.42 -8.53
C ASP A 48 -1.82 -9.95 -8.94
N MET A 49 -1.72 -9.02 -8.00
CA MET A 49 -1.80 -7.58 -8.27
C MET A 49 -0.95 -6.76 -7.29
N ALA A 50 0.04 -6.03 -7.78
CA ALA A 50 0.71 -4.98 -7.00
C ALA A 50 0.02 -3.63 -7.21
N VAL A 51 -0.42 -2.98 -6.13
CA VAL A 51 -1.04 -1.65 -6.17
C VAL A 51 -0.01 -0.64 -5.66
N MET A 52 0.46 0.20 -6.58
CA MET A 52 1.58 1.11 -6.34
C MET A 52 1.06 2.55 -6.32
N ALA A 53 1.38 3.30 -5.27
CA ALA A 53 1.06 4.72 -5.16
C ALA A 53 2.12 5.45 -4.33
N GLY A 54 1.83 6.70 -3.95
CA GLY A 54 2.73 7.54 -3.18
C GLY A 54 3.39 8.63 -4.02
N ASP A 55 4.51 9.15 -3.53
CA ASP A 55 5.20 10.30 -4.12
C ASP A 55 5.82 9.93 -5.49
N PRO A 56 5.40 10.58 -6.59
CA PRO A 56 5.95 10.32 -7.92
C PRO A 56 7.47 10.51 -8.03
N ARG A 57 8.07 11.32 -7.16
CA ARG A 57 9.53 11.56 -7.16
C ARG A 57 10.32 10.33 -6.74
N VAL A 58 9.77 9.53 -5.82
CA VAL A 58 10.44 8.32 -5.32
C VAL A 58 10.03 7.06 -6.09
N ALA A 59 8.92 7.11 -6.83
CA ALA A 59 8.40 5.99 -7.61
C ALA A 59 9.46 5.31 -8.53
N PRO A 60 10.35 6.02 -9.25
CA PRO A 60 11.39 5.38 -10.06
C PRO A 60 12.33 4.46 -9.27
N PHE A 61 12.64 4.81 -8.02
CA PHE A 61 13.52 4.02 -7.15
C PHE A 61 12.77 2.86 -6.52
N MET A 62 11.51 3.05 -6.14
CA MET A 62 10.62 1.98 -5.67
C MET A 62 10.46 0.89 -6.75
N PHE A 63 10.16 1.28 -7.99
CA PHE A 63 10.04 0.33 -9.10
C PHE A 63 11.37 -0.32 -9.47
N GLU A 64 12.48 0.42 -9.39
CA GLU A 64 13.80 -0.17 -9.60
C GLU A 64 14.14 -1.22 -8.53
N THR A 65 13.82 -0.97 -7.26
CA THR A 65 13.99 -1.98 -6.20
C THR A 65 13.12 -3.19 -6.45
N LEU A 66 11.84 -3.00 -6.79
CA LEU A 66 10.96 -4.12 -7.15
C LEU A 66 11.51 -4.91 -8.34
N TRP A 67 12.07 -4.24 -9.35
CA TRP A 67 12.71 -4.89 -10.49
C TRP A 67 13.92 -5.74 -10.08
N ARG A 68 14.71 -5.29 -9.12
CA ARG A 68 15.81 -6.09 -8.55
C ARG A 68 15.28 -7.33 -7.82
N CYS A 69 14.11 -7.23 -7.20
CA CYS A 69 13.40 -8.34 -6.55
C CYS A 69 12.56 -9.21 -7.51
N ARG A 70 12.65 -9.05 -8.84
CA ARG A 70 11.81 -9.81 -9.81
C ARG A 70 12.00 -11.33 -9.78
N LYS A 71 13.10 -11.82 -9.18
CA LYS A 71 13.33 -13.26 -8.95
C LYS A 71 12.75 -13.74 -7.60
N ASP A 72 12.34 -12.82 -6.74
CA ASP A 72 11.82 -13.11 -5.40
C ASP A 72 10.29 -13.22 -5.39
N TYR A 73 9.63 -12.55 -6.34
CA TYR A 73 8.17 -12.54 -6.46
C TYR A 73 7.73 -12.90 -7.88
N GLU A 74 6.62 -13.62 -7.94
CA GLU A 74 5.88 -13.92 -9.16
C GLU A 74 4.80 -12.86 -9.33
N LEU A 75 5.18 -11.73 -9.94
CA LEU A 75 4.28 -10.59 -10.18
C LEU A 75 3.49 -10.78 -11.47
N ALA A 76 2.17 -10.95 -11.37
CA ALA A 76 1.30 -11.14 -12.54
C ALA A 76 0.81 -9.81 -13.15
N ALA A 77 0.49 -8.83 -12.29
CA ALA A 77 0.01 -7.52 -12.73
C ALA A 77 0.36 -6.43 -11.72
N TRP A 78 0.33 -5.17 -12.17
CA TRP A 78 0.36 -4.03 -11.27
C TRP A 78 -0.54 -2.88 -11.76
N THR A 79 -0.93 -2.03 -10.83
CA THR A 79 -1.75 -0.85 -11.10
C THR A 79 -1.36 0.35 -10.23
N SER A 80 -1.91 1.51 -10.59
CA SER A 80 -1.83 2.74 -9.81
C SER A 80 -2.97 3.68 -10.22
N HIS A 81 -3.44 4.50 -9.29
CA HIS A 81 -4.35 5.61 -9.60
C HIS A 81 -3.62 6.90 -10.02
N ASN A 82 -2.29 6.97 -9.83
CA ASN A 82 -1.51 8.20 -10.05
C ASN A 82 -0.78 8.15 -11.41
N PRO A 83 -1.13 9.03 -12.39
CA PRO A 83 -0.50 9.03 -13.72
C PRO A 83 1.02 9.14 -13.73
N ALA A 84 1.60 9.89 -12.79
CA ALA A 84 3.05 10.05 -12.71
C ALA A 84 3.74 8.78 -12.16
N VAL A 85 3.11 8.08 -11.22
CA VAL A 85 3.55 6.75 -10.75
C VAL A 85 3.41 5.72 -11.87
N ILE A 86 2.31 5.76 -12.64
CA ILE A 86 2.11 4.90 -13.82
C ILE A 86 3.26 5.08 -14.82
N ARG A 87 3.63 6.34 -15.12
CA ARG A 87 4.73 6.66 -16.02
C ARG A 87 6.06 6.07 -15.53
N ALA A 88 6.35 6.18 -14.23
CA ALA A 88 7.56 5.62 -13.64
C ALA A 88 7.58 4.08 -13.74
N GLY A 89 6.50 3.41 -13.35
CA GLY A 89 6.42 1.95 -13.32
C GLY A 89 6.46 1.30 -14.70
N ARG A 90 5.88 1.95 -15.72
CA ARG A 90 5.91 1.47 -17.11
C ARG A 90 7.34 1.35 -17.67
N ARG A 91 8.35 1.99 -17.09
CA ARG A 91 9.75 1.83 -17.52
C ARG A 91 10.29 0.41 -17.31
N ARG A 92 9.83 -0.28 -16.26
CA ARG A 92 10.26 -1.66 -15.93
C ARG A 92 9.16 -2.70 -16.14
N PHE A 93 7.90 -2.30 -15.99
CA PHE A 93 6.77 -3.23 -15.90
C PHE A 93 5.64 -2.92 -16.89
N LYS A 94 5.95 -2.38 -18.09
CA LYS A 94 4.93 -1.96 -19.08
C LYS A 94 3.89 -3.06 -19.37
N SER A 95 4.33 -4.28 -19.65
CA SER A 95 3.48 -5.42 -20.05
C SER A 95 2.53 -5.89 -18.94
N LEU A 96 2.95 -5.71 -17.68
CA LEU A 96 2.19 -6.12 -16.49
C LEU A 96 1.18 -5.05 -16.03
N PHE A 97 1.18 -3.85 -16.63
CA PHE A 97 0.31 -2.77 -16.20
C PHE A 97 -1.16 -3.10 -16.51
N ARG A 98 -2.04 -2.90 -15.54
CA ARG A 98 -3.50 -2.94 -15.68
C ARG A 98 -4.08 -1.63 -15.11
N PRO A 99 -4.93 -0.90 -15.85
CA PRO A 99 -5.57 0.30 -15.32
C PRO A 99 -6.37 0.01 -14.05
N MET A 100 -6.33 0.96 -13.11
CA MET A 100 -7.18 0.92 -11.93
C MET A 100 -8.60 1.24 -12.36
N ASN A 101 -9.55 0.36 -12.05
CA ASN A 101 -10.96 0.58 -12.34
C ASN A 101 -11.80 0.34 -11.07
N TYR A 102 -12.86 1.11 -10.93
CA TYR A 102 -13.92 0.85 -9.97
C TYR A 102 -14.88 -0.22 -10.51
N ARG A 103 -15.65 -0.85 -9.62
CA ARG A 103 -16.65 -1.86 -10.00
C ARG A 103 -17.70 -1.30 -10.93
N ASP A 104 -18.15 -0.09 -10.65
CA ASP A 104 -19.13 0.66 -11.40
C ASP A 104 -19.03 2.16 -11.09
N ALA A 105 -19.80 2.97 -11.81
CA ALA A 105 -19.83 4.42 -11.62
C ALA A 105 -20.44 4.83 -10.26
N HIS A 106 -21.23 3.97 -9.61
CA HIS A 106 -21.83 4.27 -8.32
C HIS A 106 -20.76 4.29 -7.23
N ILE A 107 -19.95 3.24 -7.11
CA ILE A 107 -18.85 3.22 -6.13
C ILE A 107 -17.79 4.28 -6.45
N GLU A 108 -17.53 4.56 -7.73
CA GLU A 108 -16.63 5.65 -8.11
C GLU A 108 -17.12 7.02 -7.59
N ARG A 109 -18.41 7.35 -7.80
CA ARG A 109 -19.01 8.58 -7.29
C ARG A 109 -19.01 8.65 -5.76
N ALA A 110 -19.31 7.55 -5.09
CA ALA A 110 -19.29 7.48 -3.63
C ALA A 110 -17.88 7.76 -3.09
N VAL A 111 -16.85 7.09 -3.63
CA VAL A 111 -15.45 7.32 -3.24
C VAL A 111 -15.01 8.76 -3.52
N ARG A 112 -15.37 9.32 -4.69
CA ARG A 112 -15.07 10.73 -5.02
C ARG A 112 -15.73 11.71 -4.04
N SER A 113 -16.97 11.44 -3.64
CA SER A 113 -17.71 12.27 -2.68
C SER A 113 -17.09 12.21 -1.29
N LEU A 114 -16.69 11.01 -0.83
CA LEU A 114 -15.96 10.83 0.42
C LEU A 114 -14.60 11.55 0.37
N MET A 115 -13.84 11.40 -0.72
CA MET A 115 -12.57 12.11 -0.89
C MET A 115 -12.73 13.63 -0.84
N ALA A 116 -13.81 14.18 -1.40
CA ALA A 116 -14.13 15.60 -1.33
C ALA A 116 -14.52 16.04 0.09
N ARG A 117 -15.38 15.26 0.78
CA ARG A 117 -15.81 15.52 2.15
C ARG A 117 -14.66 15.55 3.15
N TYR A 118 -13.75 14.57 3.05
CA TYR A 118 -12.60 14.47 3.94
C TYR A 118 -11.41 15.34 3.50
N ASP A 119 -11.46 15.90 2.28
CA ASP A 119 -10.34 16.59 1.63
C ASP A 119 -9.02 15.79 1.63
N ARG A 120 -9.12 14.46 1.44
CA ARG A 120 -7.98 13.54 1.52
C ARG A 120 -8.06 12.45 0.44
N LYS A 121 -6.96 11.71 0.30
CA LYS A 121 -6.87 10.54 -0.58
C LYS A 121 -6.84 9.25 0.24
N PRO A 122 -7.48 8.17 -0.23
CA PRO A 122 -7.41 6.86 0.41
C PRO A 122 -5.96 6.38 0.53
N MET A 123 -5.68 5.59 1.56
CA MET A 123 -4.45 4.81 1.65
C MET A 123 -4.36 3.83 0.48
N THR A 124 -3.13 3.45 0.12
CA THR A 124 -2.90 2.49 -0.97
C THR A 124 -3.57 1.13 -0.71
N GLY A 125 -3.67 0.71 0.55
CA GLY A 125 -4.42 -0.48 0.95
C GLY A 125 -5.88 -0.40 0.51
N THR A 126 -6.55 0.72 0.75
CA THR A 126 -7.95 0.94 0.36
C THR A 126 -8.12 1.00 -1.15
N TYR A 127 -7.19 1.62 -1.88
CA TYR A 127 -7.17 1.49 -3.35
C TYR A 127 -7.01 0.02 -3.79
N ALA A 128 -6.24 -0.80 -3.09
CA ALA A 128 -6.13 -2.21 -3.44
C ALA A 128 -7.43 -2.99 -3.18
N VAL A 129 -8.17 -2.66 -2.12
CA VAL A 129 -9.54 -3.19 -1.89
C VAL A 129 -10.48 -2.75 -3.02
N LEU A 130 -10.48 -1.47 -3.39
CA LEU A 130 -11.28 -0.93 -4.49
C LEU A 130 -10.92 -1.60 -5.83
N MET A 131 -9.64 -1.89 -6.08
CA MET A 131 -9.20 -2.60 -7.29
C MET A 131 -9.68 -4.06 -7.29
N ALA A 132 -9.53 -4.78 -6.17
CA ALA A 132 -10.01 -6.16 -6.06
C ALA A 132 -11.53 -6.22 -6.31
N HIS A 133 -12.28 -5.29 -5.70
CA HIS A 133 -13.71 -5.13 -5.96
C HIS A 133 -14.00 -4.80 -7.43
N GLY A 134 -13.24 -3.89 -8.04
CA GLY A 134 -13.33 -3.53 -9.45
C GLY A 134 -13.14 -4.71 -10.40
N MET A 135 -12.26 -5.66 -10.05
CA MET A 135 -12.06 -6.91 -10.78
C MET A 135 -13.21 -7.93 -10.59
N GLY A 136 -14.20 -7.62 -9.74
CA GLY A 136 -15.33 -8.48 -9.45
C GLY A 136 -15.07 -9.54 -8.37
N VAL A 137 -14.07 -9.31 -7.51
CA VAL A 137 -13.92 -10.08 -6.27
C VAL A 137 -15.02 -9.65 -5.31
N ASN A 138 -15.77 -10.62 -4.80
CA ASN A 138 -16.87 -10.39 -3.85
C ASN A 138 -16.55 -10.85 -2.42
N ARG A 139 -15.32 -11.32 -2.18
CA ARG A 139 -14.83 -11.85 -0.90
C ARG A 139 -13.39 -11.37 -0.69
N ILE A 140 -13.18 -10.41 0.20
CA ILE A 140 -11.89 -9.75 0.38
C ILE A 140 -11.45 -9.81 1.85
N VAL A 141 -10.26 -10.34 2.08
CA VAL A 141 -9.61 -10.41 3.39
C VAL A 141 -8.49 -9.36 3.46
N LEU A 142 -8.52 -8.50 4.47
CA LEU A 142 -7.52 -7.46 4.70
C LEU A 142 -6.47 -7.97 5.70
N ALA A 143 -5.20 -7.90 5.32
CA ALA A 143 -4.06 -8.30 6.16
C ALA A 143 -3.01 -7.18 6.20
N GLY A 144 -2.47 -6.85 7.39
CA GLY A 144 -1.51 -5.75 7.53
C GLY A 144 -2.13 -4.36 7.39
N PHE A 145 -3.42 -4.22 7.73
CA PHE A 145 -4.18 -2.96 7.72
C PHE A 145 -4.27 -2.39 9.14
N ASP A 146 -3.18 -1.80 9.59
CA ASP A 146 -3.11 -1.24 10.96
C ASP A 146 -3.50 0.24 11.03
N MET A 147 -3.86 0.87 9.89
CA MET A 147 -4.20 2.31 9.79
C MET A 147 -3.17 3.25 10.45
N TYR A 148 -1.90 2.82 10.48
CA TYR A 148 -0.81 3.49 11.19
C TYR A 148 -1.01 3.63 12.71
N GLY A 149 -1.91 2.84 13.29
CA GLY A 149 -2.05 2.67 14.73
C GLY A 149 -0.90 1.85 15.33
N GLY A 150 -0.56 2.14 16.59
CA GLY A 150 0.52 1.49 17.32
C GLY A 150 1.90 2.16 17.15
N GLY A 151 2.92 1.61 17.82
CA GLY A 151 4.28 2.18 17.84
C GLY A 151 5.10 1.95 16.57
N GLN A 152 4.67 1.04 15.68
CA GLN A 152 5.40 0.67 14.47
C GLN A 152 4.49 0.73 13.24
N ARG A 153 4.92 1.48 12.22
CA ARG A 153 4.12 1.75 11.01
C ARG A 153 4.16 0.63 9.98
N TYR A 154 5.27 -0.08 9.89
CA TYR A 154 5.51 -1.12 8.89
C TYR A 154 6.15 -2.36 9.52
N ILE A 155 5.89 -3.55 8.97
CA ILE A 155 6.50 -4.82 9.42
C ILE A 155 8.02 -4.89 9.16
N TYR A 156 8.56 -3.94 8.43
CA TYR A 156 9.98 -3.78 8.14
C TYR A 156 10.49 -2.43 8.64
N ARG A 157 11.80 -2.32 8.83
CA ARG A 157 12.46 -1.05 9.18
C ARG A 157 12.81 -0.27 7.91
N PRO A 158 12.26 0.94 7.69
CA PRO A 158 12.63 1.73 6.51
C PRO A 158 14.12 2.07 6.51
N GLY A 159 14.79 1.90 5.36
CA GLY A 159 16.21 2.21 5.20
C GLY A 159 16.55 3.71 5.20
N PRO A 160 17.85 4.08 5.26
CA PRO A 160 18.30 5.48 5.27
C PRO A 160 17.75 6.37 4.14
N GLN A 161 17.66 5.88 2.90
CA GLN A 161 17.15 6.64 1.76
C GLN A 161 15.64 6.86 1.87
N CYS A 162 14.88 5.81 2.24
CA CYS A 162 13.45 5.94 2.54
C CYS A 162 13.22 7.04 3.59
N ARG A 163 13.97 6.99 4.69
CA ARG A 163 13.87 7.99 5.78
C ARG A 163 14.27 9.39 5.32
N ALA A 164 15.36 9.53 4.58
CA ALA A 164 15.79 10.84 4.07
C ALA A 164 14.76 11.50 3.14
N LEU A 165 13.99 10.71 2.37
CA LEU A 165 13.03 11.22 1.38
C LEU A 165 11.60 11.30 1.90
N MET A 166 11.22 10.51 2.89
CA MET A 166 9.84 10.45 3.40
C MET A 166 9.68 10.96 4.85
N GLY A 167 10.77 11.08 5.60
CA GLY A 167 10.80 11.54 6.99
C GLY A 167 11.67 10.62 7.86
N GLN A 168 12.47 11.19 8.76
CA GLN A 168 13.36 10.38 9.63
C GLN A 168 12.57 9.49 10.60
N ASP A 169 11.38 9.95 10.96
CA ASP A 169 10.40 9.33 11.83
C ASP A 169 9.51 8.30 11.11
N LEU A 170 9.71 8.04 9.81
CA LEU A 170 8.80 7.25 8.96
C LEU A 170 8.36 5.90 9.56
N GLY A 171 9.24 5.24 10.32
CA GLY A 171 8.96 3.93 10.91
C GLY A 171 8.04 3.94 12.14
N HIS A 172 7.95 5.07 12.86
CA HIS A 172 7.26 5.16 14.16
C HIS A 172 6.31 6.35 14.25
N ARG A 173 6.33 7.26 13.27
CA ARG A 173 5.33 8.32 13.21
C ARG A 173 3.94 7.71 12.99
N GLY A 174 2.96 8.24 13.72
CA GLY A 174 1.57 7.92 13.51
C GLY A 174 1.06 8.41 12.15
N THR A 175 -0.26 8.50 12.03
CA THR A 175 -0.89 8.99 10.80
C THR A 175 -0.44 10.43 10.52
N ASP A 176 0.02 10.66 9.29
CA ASP A 176 0.24 12.01 8.78
C ASP A 176 -1.11 12.58 8.32
N GLU A 177 -1.80 13.27 9.23
CA GLU A 177 -3.16 13.82 9.02
C GLU A 177 -3.26 14.81 7.86
N ARG A 178 -2.12 15.34 7.37
CA ARG A 178 -2.06 16.16 6.17
C ARG A 178 -2.22 15.35 4.90
N LEU A 179 -1.82 14.07 4.91
CA LEU A 179 -1.79 13.20 3.74
C LEU A 179 -2.88 12.13 3.77
N HIS A 180 -3.23 11.63 4.95
CA HIS A 180 -4.17 10.52 5.12
C HIS A 180 -5.15 10.80 6.25
N ALA A 181 -6.39 10.35 6.08
CA ALA A 181 -7.41 10.32 7.11
C ALA A 181 -7.86 8.86 7.26
N PRO A 182 -7.51 8.15 8.34
CA PRO A 182 -7.99 6.78 8.59
C PRO A 182 -9.51 6.67 8.49
N ASP A 183 -10.23 7.71 8.89
CA ASP A 183 -11.69 7.78 8.81
C ASP A 183 -12.21 7.80 7.37
N LEU A 184 -11.46 8.38 6.41
CA LEU A 184 -11.80 8.27 4.99
C LEU A 184 -11.72 6.81 4.53
N ASP A 185 -10.66 6.11 4.92
CA ASP A 185 -10.49 4.70 4.58
C ASP A 185 -11.61 3.85 5.20
N ARG A 186 -11.94 4.08 6.48
CA ARG A 186 -13.07 3.43 7.16
C ARG A 186 -14.40 3.69 6.44
N ALA A 187 -14.70 4.95 6.12
CA ALA A 187 -15.93 5.33 5.42
C ALA A 187 -16.04 4.68 4.03
N ILE A 188 -14.92 4.48 3.32
CA ILE A 188 -14.91 3.75 2.05
C ILE A 188 -15.20 2.26 2.25
N LEU A 189 -14.63 1.64 3.29
CA LEU A 189 -14.91 0.22 3.62
C LEU A 189 -16.38 0.03 4.02
N GLU A 190 -16.94 0.95 4.81
CA GLU A 190 -18.37 0.98 5.17
C GLU A 190 -19.26 1.11 3.93
N ALA A 191 -18.94 2.04 3.02
CA ALA A 191 -19.68 2.20 1.77
C ALA A 191 -19.64 0.94 0.88
N LEU A 192 -18.54 0.19 0.90
CA LEU A 192 -18.46 -1.12 0.22
C LEU A 192 -19.33 -2.17 0.91
N MET A 193 -19.33 -2.23 2.24
CA MET A 193 -20.17 -3.17 3.00
C MET A 193 -21.67 -2.90 2.81
N GLN A 194 -22.08 -1.63 2.81
CA GLN A 194 -23.47 -1.21 2.62
C GLN A 194 -24.04 -1.57 1.25
N ARG A 195 -23.19 -1.76 0.23
CA ARG A 195 -23.65 -2.22 -1.09
C ARG A 195 -24.15 -3.66 -1.09
N GLY A 196 -23.66 -4.51 -0.19
CA GLY A 196 -24.06 -5.91 -0.09
C GLY A 196 -23.52 -6.84 -1.18
N ASP A 197 -22.73 -6.37 -2.15
CA ASP A 197 -22.16 -7.18 -3.24
C ASP A 197 -20.73 -7.67 -2.99
N VAL A 198 -20.13 -7.26 -1.86
CA VAL A 198 -18.80 -7.68 -1.41
C VAL A 198 -18.79 -7.90 0.10
N SER A 199 -18.15 -8.99 0.53
CA SER A 199 -17.84 -9.24 1.94
C SER A 199 -16.40 -8.84 2.22
N LEU A 200 -16.20 -8.04 3.27
CA LEU A 200 -14.91 -7.60 3.76
C LEU A 200 -14.63 -8.24 5.12
N TRP A 201 -13.41 -8.74 5.30
CA TRP A 201 -12.97 -9.33 6.55
C TRP A 201 -11.56 -8.89 6.91
N ARG A 202 -11.19 -9.00 8.19
CA ARG A 202 -9.79 -8.90 8.65
C ARG A 202 -9.14 -10.27 8.80
N ALA A 203 -7.84 -10.36 8.57
CA ALA A 203 -7.05 -11.59 8.69
C ALA A 203 -6.54 -11.86 10.12
N SER A 204 -6.58 -10.86 10.99
CA SER A 204 -5.99 -10.87 12.32
C SER A 204 -6.82 -10.04 13.31
N ASN A 205 -6.58 -10.26 14.60
CA ASN A 205 -7.13 -9.48 15.71
C ASN A 205 -6.19 -8.33 16.10
N GLN A 206 -6.68 -7.44 16.97
CA GLN A 206 -5.95 -6.29 17.54
C GLN A 206 -5.50 -5.32 16.46
N THR A 207 -6.44 -4.98 15.56
CA THR A 207 -6.25 -4.02 14.48
C THR A 207 -7.19 -2.82 14.68
N MET A 208 -6.93 -1.72 13.97
CA MET A 208 -7.81 -0.55 13.96
C MET A 208 -9.13 -0.77 13.18
N LEU A 209 -9.38 -2.01 12.73
CA LEU A 209 -10.58 -2.42 12.02
C LEU A 209 -11.38 -3.46 12.80
N ASP A 210 -11.04 -3.74 14.06
CA ASP A 210 -11.68 -4.78 14.86
C ASP A 210 -13.16 -4.52 15.13
N ASP A 211 -13.53 -3.25 15.26
CA ASP A 211 -14.90 -2.75 15.46
C ASP A 211 -15.69 -2.60 14.16
N LEU A 212 -15.01 -2.54 13.01
CA LEU A 212 -15.63 -2.34 11.71
C LEU A 212 -15.79 -3.65 10.91
N LEU A 213 -14.76 -4.50 10.89
CA LEU A 213 -14.72 -5.70 10.06
C LEU A 213 -14.73 -6.98 10.90
N PRO A 214 -15.57 -7.97 10.55
CA PRO A 214 -15.48 -9.28 11.18
C PRO A 214 -14.17 -9.98 10.79
N LEU A 215 -13.69 -10.86 11.68
CA LEU A 215 -12.59 -11.76 11.34
C LEU A 215 -13.03 -12.68 10.18
N ALA A 216 -12.14 -12.95 9.23
CA ALA A 216 -12.44 -13.83 8.10
C ALA A 216 -12.89 -15.21 8.61
N PRO A 217 -13.78 -15.95 7.93
CA PRO A 217 -14.12 -17.30 8.36
C PRO A 217 -12.88 -18.21 8.32
N GLN A 218 -12.85 -19.20 9.21
CA GLN A 218 -11.83 -20.25 9.15
C GLN A 218 -12.17 -21.18 7.99
N ARG A 219 -11.16 -21.52 7.19
CA ARG A 219 -11.32 -22.34 6.00
C ARG A 219 -10.29 -23.46 6.01
N ASP A 220 -10.70 -24.61 5.47
CA ASP A 220 -9.81 -25.72 5.22
C ASP A 220 -8.98 -25.47 3.95
N GLY A 221 -7.72 -25.92 3.98
CA GLY A 221 -6.80 -25.82 2.85
C GLY A 221 -5.38 -25.46 3.28
N ALA A 222 -4.49 -25.41 2.29
CA ALA A 222 -3.10 -25.03 2.52
C ALA A 222 -3.00 -23.55 2.94
N VAL A 223 -2.42 -23.30 4.10
CA VAL A 223 -2.12 -21.96 4.60
C VAL A 223 -0.85 -21.38 3.94
N CYS A 224 -0.74 -20.07 3.89
CA CYS A 224 0.52 -19.41 3.53
C CYS A 224 1.52 -19.56 4.68
N ALA A 225 2.48 -20.48 4.55
CA ALA A 225 3.58 -20.59 5.50
C ALA A 225 4.56 -19.42 5.29
N ALA A 226 4.71 -18.57 6.32
CA ALA A 226 5.66 -17.47 6.28
C ALA A 226 7.09 -18.04 6.26
N THR A 227 7.82 -17.75 5.19
CA THR A 227 9.19 -18.25 4.99
C THR A 227 10.18 -17.08 5.01
N PRO A 228 11.33 -17.20 5.71
CA PRO A 228 12.34 -16.15 5.74
C PRO A 228 12.85 -15.76 4.36
N ARG A 229 13.24 -14.48 4.22
CA ARG A 229 13.79 -13.94 2.98
C ARG A 229 14.90 -12.93 3.27
N LYS A 230 15.90 -12.90 2.39
CA LYS A 230 16.88 -11.80 2.31
C LYS A 230 16.28 -10.61 1.56
N ALA A 231 15.52 -9.78 2.25
CA ALA A 231 14.92 -8.57 1.68
C ALA A 231 15.97 -7.47 1.41
N PRO A 232 15.77 -6.59 0.40
CA PRO A 232 16.55 -5.37 0.31
C PRO A 232 16.29 -4.49 1.54
N THR A 233 17.34 -3.80 2.00
CA THR A 233 17.27 -2.96 3.20
C THR A 233 16.83 -1.52 2.89
N ASP A 234 16.80 -1.13 1.61
CA ASP A 234 16.46 0.22 1.18
C ASP A 234 16.09 0.29 -0.31
N TRP A 235 15.68 1.49 -0.75
CA TRP A 235 15.48 1.78 -2.16
C TRP A 235 16.79 1.76 -2.96
N ALA A 236 16.67 1.41 -4.24
CA ALA A 236 17.78 1.42 -5.18
C ALA A 236 18.39 2.83 -5.24
N LEU A 237 19.72 2.91 -5.26
CA LEU A 237 20.42 4.19 -5.33
C LEU A 237 20.25 4.92 -6.66
N ARG A 238 19.99 4.19 -7.74
CA ARG A 238 19.90 4.73 -9.10
C ARG A 238 18.73 4.13 -9.86
N SER A 239 18.03 4.94 -10.64
CA SER A 239 17.02 4.52 -11.62
C SER A 239 17.38 5.13 -12.98
N GLY A 240 17.99 4.33 -13.85
CA GLY A 240 18.66 4.85 -15.05
C GLY A 240 19.81 5.80 -14.68
N PHE A 241 19.84 6.99 -15.29
CA PHE A 241 20.83 8.03 -14.98
C PHE A 241 20.56 8.80 -13.69
N TYR A 242 19.37 8.68 -13.11
CA TYR A 242 18.98 9.44 -11.92
C TYR A 242 19.48 8.79 -10.64
N ASP A 243 20.23 9.53 -9.83
CA ASP A 243 20.70 9.13 -8.51
C ASP A 243 19.79 9.68 -7.40
N ILE A 244 19.43 8.85 -6.44
CA ILE A 244 18.52 9.20 -5.34
C ILE A 244 19.06 10.36 -4.48
N ARG A 245 20.39 10.53 -4.45
CA ARG A 245 21.06 11.64 -3.73
C ARG A 245 20.71 13.00 -4.32
N MET A 246 20.41 13.09 -5.61
CA MET A 246 19.99 14.36 -6.23
C MET A 246 18.65 14.84 -5.64
N LEU A 247 17.70 13.93 -5.40
CA LEU A 247 16.43 14.27 -4.76
C LEU A 247 16.61 14.73 -3.31
N ARG A 248 17.55 14.11 -2.60
CA ARG A 248 17.90 14.52 -1.23
C ARG A 248 18.45 15.95 -1.22
N ALA A 249 19.41 16.25 -2.11
CA ALA A 249 19.95 17.60 -2.24
C ALA A 249 18.87 18.64 -2.56
N LEU A 250 17.99 18.36 -3.52
CA LEU A 250 16.86 19.24 -3.86
C LEU A 250 15.89 19.45 -2.69
N ARG A 251 15.64 18.41 -1.87
CA ARG A 251 14.81 18.54 -0.66
C ARG A 251 15.46 19.45 0.38
N HIS A 252 16.77 19.31 0.60
CA HIS A 252 17.51 20.17 1.53
C HIS A 252 17.50 21.63 1.07
N LEU A 253 17.75 21.88 -0.22
CA LEU A 253 17.71 23.23 -0.80
C LEU A 253 16.33 23.89 -0.67
N ARG A 254 15.24 23.14 -0.89
CA ARG A 254 13.87 23.65 -0.67
C ARG A 254 13.56 23.93 0.79
N GLY A 255 14.06 23.10 1.71
CA GLY A 255 13.96 23.37 3.15
C GLY A 255 14.67 24.66 3.55
N TRP A 256 15.85 24.90 2.98
CA TRP A 256 16.61 26.14 3.16
C TRP A 256 15.92 27.36 2.56
N ALA A 257 15.38 27.27 1.35
CA ALA A 257 14.63 28.36 0.73
C ALA A 257 13.40 28.75 1.56
N GLY A 258 12.61 27.77 2.03
CA GLY A 258 11.47 28.02 2.91
C GLY A 258 11.84 28.55 4.30
N TYR A 259 13.05 28.23 4.81
CA TYR A 259 13.59 28.82 6.03
C TYR A 259 13.97 30.29 5.83
N LEU A 260 14.63 30.62 4.72
CA LEU A 260 15.01 31.99 4.37
C LEU A 260 13.79 32.89 4.12
N ASP A 261 12.75 32.38 3.45
CA ASP A 261 11.49 33.11 3.27
C ASP A 261 10.77 33.37 4.60
N LYS A 262 10.78 32.41 5.53
CA LYS A 262 10.25 32.63 6.90
C LYS A 262 11.06 33.64 7.70
N MET A 263 12.37 33.71 7.50
CA MET A 263 13.23 34.71 8.14
C MET A 263 12.97 36.11 7.57
N ARG A 264 12.70 36.21 6.26
CA ARG A 264 12.35 37.48 5.59
C ARG A 264 10.93 37.97 5.91
N GLY A 265 9.97 37.06 6.08
CA GLY A 265 8.57 37.39 6.42
C GLY A 265 8.31 37.70 7.91
N ARG A 266 9.33 37.66 8.77
CA ARG A 266 9.24 38.05 10.20
C ARG A 266 9.80 39.46 10.47
N GLN A 267 10.14 40.21 9.43
CA GLN A 267 10.45 41.63 9.49
C GLN A 267 9.29 42.43 8.89
N CYS A 268 8.17 42.50 9.60
CA CYS A 268 7.11 43.52 9.47
C CYS A 268 6.41 43.60 10.82
#